data_AF-A0A2V7APQ5-F1
#
_entry.id   AF-A0A2V7APQ5-F1
#
_cell.length_a   1.000
_cell.length_b   1.000
_cell.length_c   1.000
_cell.angle_alpha   90.00
_cell.angle_beta   90.00
_cell.angle_gamma   90.00
#
_symmetry.space_group_name_H-M   'P 1'
#
loop_
_entity.id
_entity.type
_entity.pdbx_description
1 polymer ?
#
loop_
_entity_poly.entity_id
_entity_poly.type
_entity_poly.pdbx_seq_one_letter_code
_entity_poly.pdbx_strand_id
1 'polypeptide(L)'
;MIHRVTGLGLLVLAMSLVGCAQYYWSRLNASGDDFARENLECARQAAPNPTGVQYGVVFVEEVYRGCLRTKGWVRAWQWAPPPAGWYRGIE
;
A
#
# COMPACT_ATOMS: atom_id res chain seq x y z
N MET A 1 11.83 -41.44 6.31
CA MET A 1 11.20 -40.69 5.20
C MET A 1 10.13 -39.72 5.70
N ILE A 2 9.24 -40.15 6.60
CA ILE A 2 8.15 -39.33 7.20
C ILE A 2 8.65 -38.03 7.86
N HIS A 3 9.69 -38.06 8.70
CA HIS A 3 10.24 -36.84 9.35
C HIS A 3 10.78 -35.77 8.39
N ARG A 4 11.23 -36.17 7.19
CA ARG A 4 11.69 -35.22 6.15
C ARG A 4 10.51 -34.54 5.47
N VAL A 5 9.39 -35.25 5.31
CA VAL A 5 8.15 -34.72 4.73
C VAL A 5 7.45 -33.78 5.72
N THR A 6 7.42 -34.12 7.02
CA THR A 6 6.88 -33.22 8.05
C THR A 6 7.72 -31.96 8.23
N GLY A 7 9.05 -32.06 8.20
CA GLY A 7 9.93 -30.89 8.26
C GLY A 7 9.76 -29.94 7.06
N LEU A 8 9.64 -30.49 5.85
CA LEU A 8 9.38 -29.69 4.64
C LEU A 8 7.99 -29.04 4.66
N GLY A 9 6.97 -29.79 5.11
CA GLY A 9 5.59 -29.28 5.23
C GLY A 9 5.47 -28.11 6.21
N LEU A 10 6.17 -28.17 7.35
CA LEU A 10 6.18 -27.09 8.33
C LEU A 10 6.88 -25.83 7.81
N LEU A 11 7.95 -25.98 7.04
CA LEU A 11 8.66 -24.89 6.38
C LEU A 11 7.81 -24.17 5.34
N VAL A 12 7.09 -24.91 4.50
CA VAL A 12 6.18 -24.35 3.49
C VAL A 12 5.02 -23.61 4.17
N LEU A 13 4.44 -24.19 5.23
CA LEU A 13 3.39 -23.53 6.00
C LEU A 13 3.91 -22.25 6.68
N ALA A 14 5.11 -22.26 7.25
CA ALA A 14 5.74 -21.08 7.84
C ALA A 14 6.01 -19.98 6.80
N MET A 15 6.43 -20.33 5.58
CA MET A 15 6.64 -19.39 4.48
C MET A 15 5.34 -18.83 3.91
N SER A 16 4.22 -19.55 4.02
CA SER A 16 2.91 -18.99 3.63
C SER A 16 2.38 -17.92 4.60
N LEU A 17 2.98 -17.80 5.80
CA LEU A 17 2.59 -16.80 6.80
C LEU A 17 3.28 -15.44 6.60
N VAL A 18 4.36 -15.36 5.81
CA VAL A 18 4.93 -14.06 5.42
C VAL A 18 4.07 -13.48 4.31
N GLY A 19 3.33 -12.40 4.63
CA GLY A 19 2.46 -11.74 3.65
C GLY A 19 3.24 -11.21 2.44
N CYS A 20 2.56 -10.83 1.38
CA CYS A 20 3.23 -10.14 0.28
C CYS A 20 3.68 -8.77 0.76
N ALA A 21 4.94 -8.42 0.55
CA ALA A 21 5.35 -7.05 0.78
C ALA A 21 4.84 -6.17 -0.37
N GLN A 22 4.46 -4.93 -0.05
CA GLN A 22 3.91 -3.94 -0.98
C GLN A 22 4.31 -2.54 -0.52
N TYR A 23 4.06 -1.53 -1.33
CA TYR A 23 4.30 -0.15 -0.92
C TYR A 23 3.12 0.40 -0.13
N TYR A 24 3.46 1.16 0.90
CA TYR A 24 2.51 1.85 1.77
C TYR A 24 2.98 3.28 2.00
N TRP A 25 2.05 4.11 2.47
CA TRP A 25 2.28 5.51 2.79
C TRP A 25 2.14 5.77 4.29
N SER A 26 3.00 6.62 4.84
CA SER A 26 2.91 7.07 6.23
C SER A 26 3.28 8.55 6.37
N ARG A 27 2.72 9.21 7.36
CA ARG A 27 3.04 10.59 7.74
C ARG A 27 2.92 10.72 9.26
N LEU A 28 3.90 11.37 9.88
CA LEU A 28 3.90 11.59 11.32
C LEU A 28 2.66 12.37 11.75
N ASN A 29 2.00 11.93 12.83
CA ASN A 29 0.78 12.53 13.38
C ASN A 29 -0.42 12.59 12.41
N ALA A 30 -0.42 11.77 11.36
CA ALA A 30 -1.56 11.65 10.46
C ALA A 30 -2.40 10.40 10.78
N SER A 31 -3.71 10.55 10.65
CA SER A 31 -4.68 9.46 10.79
C SER A 31 -4.97 8.77 9.46
N GLY A 32 -5.73 7.67 9.53
CA GLY A 32 -6.25 7.01 8.33
C GLY A 32 -7.25 7.87 7.56
N ASP A 33 -8.02 8.72 8.26
CA ASP A 33 -8.96 9.65 7.63
C ASP A 33 -8.23 10.76 6.88
N ASP A 34 -7.09 11.23 7.42
CA ASP A 34 -6.22 12.16 6.71
C ASP A 34 -5.67 11.53 5.43
N PHE A 35 -5.22 10.28 5.52
CA PHE A 35 -4.76 9.55 4.35
C PHE A 35 -5.89 9.40 3.33
N ALA A 36 -7.07 8.92 3.73
CA ALA A 36 -8.18 8.67 2.81
C ALA A 36 -8.59 9.93 2.05
N ARG A 37 -8.70 11.06 2.75
CA ARG A 37 -9.05 12.36 2.17
C ARG A 37 -8.00 12.83 1.16
N GLU A 38 -6.73 12.83 1.55
CA GLU A 38 -5.63 13.34 0.72
C GLU A 38 -5.28 12.40 -0.43
N ASN A 39 -5.37 11.08 -0.22
CA ASN A 39 -5.27 10.06 -1.26
C ASN A 39 -6.30 10.29 -2.36
N LEU A 40 -7.56 10.53 -2.00
CA LEU A 40 -8.62 10.80 -2.96
C LEU A 40 -8.40 12.12 -3.71
N GLU A 41 -7.94 13.17 -3.02
CA GLU A 41 -7.59 14.45 -3.64
C GLU A 41 -6.48 14.28 -4.68
N CYS A 42 -5.40 13.58 -4.32
CA CYS A 42 -4.28 13.32 -5.23
C CYS A 42 -4.68 12.39 -6.39
N ALA A 43 -5.54 11.41 -6.14
CA ALA A 43 -6.07 10.54 -7.19
C ALA A 43 -6.87 11.34 -8.23
N ARG A 44 -7.67 12.32 -7.80
CA ARG A 44 -8.41 13.23 -8.71
C ARG A 44 -7.49 14.06 -9.59
N GLN A 45 -6.35 14.51 -9.06
CA GLN A 45 -5.37 15.28 -9.83
C GLN A 45 -4.64 14.43 -10.88
N ALA A 46 -4.47 13.14 -10.59
CA ALA A 46 -3.77 12.20 -11.47
C ALA A 46 -4.70 11.43 -12.43
N ALA A 47 -6.02 11.59 -12.29
CA ALA A 47 -6.99 10.91 -13.13
C ALA A 47 -7.18 11.66 -14.46
N PRO A 48 -7.40 10.92 -15.57
CA PRO A 48 -7.60 11.54 -16.88
C PRO A 48 -8.99 12.18 -16.99
N ASN A 49 -9.94 11.70 -16.17
CA ASN A 49 -11.28 12.25 -15.99
C ASN A 49 -11.78 11.92 -14.56
N PRO A 50 -12.80 12.63 -14.04
CA PRO A 50 -13.29 12.43 -12.68
C PRO A 50 -13.85 11.03 -12.39
N THR A 51 -14.34 10.33 -13.42
CA THR A 51 -14.96 9.00 -13.28
C THR A 51 -13.91 7.92 -12.99
N GLY A 52 -12.70 8.03 -13.55
CA GLY A 52 -11.61 7.05 -13.36
C GLY A 52 -11.18 6.90 -11.89
N VAL A 53 -11.30 7.97 -11.10
CA VAL A 53 -10.94 7.98 -9.67
C VAL A 53 -11.74 6.97 -8.87
N GLN A 54 -13.03 6.77 -9.20
CA GLN A 54 -13.90 5.85 -8.48
C GLN A 54 -13.45 4.39 -8.61
N TYR A 55 -12.69 4.08 -9.66
CA TYR A 55 -12.15 2.75 -9.93
C TYR A 55 -10.66 2.64 -9.59
N GLY A 56 -10.09 3.64 -8.91
CA GLY A 56 -8.66 3.67 -8.60
C GLY A 56 -7.76 3.88 -9.83
N VAL A 57 -8.30 4.41 -10.93
CA VAL A 57 -7.51 4.68 -12.13
C VAL A 57 -6.81 6.03 -11.98
N VAL A 58 -5.52 5.98 -11.67
CA VAL A 58 -4.59 7.10 -11.83
C VAL A 58 -3.88 6.93 -13.17
N PHE A 59 -3.95 7.92 -14.05
CA PHE A 59 -3.34 7.85 -15.39
C PHE A 59 -1.89 8.31 -15.37
N VAL A 60 -1.54 9.18 -14.42
CA VAL A 60 -0.16 9.65 -14.22
C VAL A 60 0.24 9.37 -12.77
N GLU A 61 0.79 8.18 -12.55
CA GLU A 61 1.29 7.69 -11.24
C GLU A 61 2.21 8.71 -10.56
N GLU A 62 3.01 9.42 -11.35
CA GLU A 62 3.99 10.39 -10.86
C GLU A 62 3.33 11.66 -10.30
N VAL A 63 2.19 12.07 -10.87
CA VAL A 63 1.38 13.18 -10.35
C VAL A 63 0.74 12.77 -9.03
N TYR A 64 0.18 11.56 -8.97
CA TYR A 64 -0.43 11.03 -7.75
C TYR A 64 0.59 10.93 -6.60
N ARG A 65 1.73 10.28 -6.85
CA ARG A 65 2.81 10.13 -5.87
C ARG A 65 3.45 11.46 -5.50
N GLY A 66 3.59 12.36 -6.48
CA GLY A 66 4.08 13.72 -6.28
C GLY A 66 3.21 14.50 -5.31
N CYS A 67 1.90 14.51 -5.54
CA CYS A 67 0.92 15.16 -4.67
C CYS A 67 0.95 14.63 -3.22
N LEU A 68 1.07 13.31 -3.03
CA LEU A 68 1.19 12.76 -1.68
C LEU A 68 2.49 13.20 -0.98
N ARG A 69 3.61 13.22 -1.71
CA ARG A 69 4.89 13.71 -1.17
C ARG A 69 4.85 15.18 -0.80
N THR A 70 4.19 16.05 -1.58
CA THR A 70 4.06 17.48 -1.23
C THR A 70 3.21 17.70 0.01
N LYS A 71 2.28 16.78 0.31
CA LYS A 71 1.53 16.74 1.57
C LYS A 71 2.31 16.08 2.72
N GLY A 72 3.56 15.69 2.52
CA GLY A 72 4.43 15.12 3.55
C GLY A 72 4.27 13.61 3.78
N TRP A 73 3.57 12.89 2.89
CA TRP A 73 3.53 11.43 2.95
C TRP A 73 4.83 10.82 2.43
N VAL A 74 5.33 9.84 3.17
CA VAL A 74 6.51 9.03 2.81
C VAL A 74 6.05 7.66 2.35
N ARG A 75 6.64 7.15 1.27
CA ARG A 75 6.35 5.83 0.71
C ARG A 75 7.47 4.86 1.04
N ALA A 76 7.14 3.68 1.54
CA ALA A 76 8.10 2.60 1.77
C ALA A 76 7.49 1.22 1.59
N TRP A 77 8.35 0.22 1.41
CA TRP A 77 7.94 -1.19 1.42
C TRP A 77 7.55 -1.61 2.84
N GLN A 78 6.41 -2.27 2.96
CA GLN A 78 5.97 -2.95 4.19
C GLN A 78 5.47 -4.35 3.86
N TRP A 79 5.67 -5.27 4.79
CA TRP A 79 5.03 -6.59 4.78
C TRP A 79 3.54 -6.44 5.10
N ALA A 80 2.67 -7.20 4.44
CA ALA A 80 1.28 -7.30 4.85
C ALA A 80 1.13 -8.26 6.05
N PRO A 81 0.37 -7.91 7.11
CA PRO A 81 -0.29 -6.62 7.33
C PRO A 81 0.74 -5.53 7.70
N PRO A 82 0.55 -4.29 7.23
CA PRO A 82 1.51 -3.22 7.52
C PRO A 82 1.43 -2.79 9.00
N PRO A 83 2.47 -2.16 9.55
CA PRO A 83 2.41 -1.56 10.88
C PRO A 83 1.33 -0.47 10.97
N ALA A 84 0.87 -0.14 12.18
CA ALA A 84 -0.06 0.96 12.38
C ALA A 84 0.51 2.30 11.84
N GLY A 85 -0.35 3.13 11.25
CA GLY A 85 0.07 4.39 10.62
C GLY A 85 0.62 4.24 9.19
N TRP A 86 0.51 3.05 8.59
CA TRP A 86 0.82 2.79 7.20
C TRP A 86 -0.44 2.45 6.42
N TYR A 87 -0.67 3.18 5.34
CA TYR A 87 -1.91 3.11 4.56
C TYR A 87 -1.64 2.69 3.13
N ARG A 88 -2.53 1.87 2.57
CA ARG A 88 -2.39 1.39 1.21
C ARG A 88 -2.92 2.44 0.24
N GLY A 89 -2.07 2.89 -0.68
CA GLY A 89 -2.45 3.78 -1.77
C GLY A 89 -2.84 3.03 -3.05
N ILE A 90 -3.18 3.80 -4.08
CA ILE A 90 -3.33 3.31 -5.45
C ILE A 90 -1.94 2.92 -5.99
N GLU A 91 -1.87 1.75 -6.63
CA GLU A 91 -0.68 1.19 -7.30
C GLU A 91 -0.91 1.10 -8.81
#